data_AF-A0A536JL84-F1
#
_entry.id   AF-A0A536JL84-F1
#
_cell.length_a   1.000
_cell.length_b   1.000
_cell.length_c   1.000
_cell.angle_alpha   90.00
_cell.angle_beta   90.00
_cell.angle_gamma   90.00
#
_symmetry.space_group_name_H-M   'P 1'
#
loop_
_entity.id
_entity.type
_entity.pdbx_description
1 polymer ?
#
loop_
_entity_poly.entity_id
_entity_poly.type
_entity_poly.pdbx_seq_one_letter_code
_entity_poly.pdbx_strand_id
1 'polypeptide(L)'
;MFGYGYTMFAAGMFGLTAYLSTWVWWLPISRRFEFPVLFAALLLVVGLLAWLPARVSFWTVRTGWAGVVVAVLLSQLLWLPIEQVFGNTEGTWQATVEESKQLGGWYNEPGYNRHALAVPPDRPDITYGHVERRHLVSEMYDPFAYLPSGYRYEDHEVAVSMLVRCWLGTNDIRLIAIPAGDADLTRALQVHPDWFIDVGELPQAGWKIVGVTVRPVPAAECQAARSASP
;
A
#
# COMPACT_ATOMS: atom_id res chain seq x y z
N MET A 1 22.29 -15.49 -1.04
CA MET A 1 21.96 -14.60 0.10
C MET A 1 20.44 -14.60 0.26
N PHE A 2 19.92 -15.52 1.08
CA PHE A 2 18.50 -15.89 1.11
C PHE A 2 17.87 -15.45 2.44
N GLY A 3 17.21 -14.30 2.48
CA GLY A 3 16.44 -13.80 3.64
C GLY A 3 17.28 -13.27 4.80
N TYR A 4 18.31 -14.01 5.25
CA TYR A 4 19.18 -13.63 6.37
C TYR A 4 19.92 -12.30 6.15
N GLY A 5 20.32 -12.01 4.92
CA GLY A 5 20.98 -10.75 4.58
C GLY A 5 20.06 -9.53 4.72
N TYR A 6 18.77 -9.70 4.44
CA TYR A 6 17.78 -8.63 4.53
C TYR A 6 17.42 -8.31 5.98
N THR A 7 17.28 -9.32 6.85
CA THR A 7 17.04 -9.12 8.29
C THR A 7 18.25 -8.53 9.01
N MET A 8 19.46 -8.98 8.69
CA MET A 8 20.68 -8.35 9.24
C MET A 8 20.86 -6.91 8.74
N PHE A 9 20.54 -6.65 7.47
CA PHE A 9 20.58 -5.29 6.90
C PHE A 9 19.53 -4.37 7.56
N ALA A 10 18.30 -4.84 7.72
CA ALA A 10 17.22 -4.07 8.35
C ALA A 10 17.48 -3.82 9.85
N ALA A 11 17.88 -4.84 10.61
CA ALA A 11 18.23 -4.68 12.02
C ALA A 11 19.47 -3.81 12.23
N GLY A 12 20.43 -3.86 11.31
CA GLY A 12 21.63 -3.02 11.31
C GLY A 12 21.35 -1.56 10.98
N MET A 13 20.47 -1.27 10.02
CA MET A 13 20.11 0.11 9.63
C MET A 13 19.20 0.81 10.64
N PHE A 14 18.20 0.11 11.19
CA PHE A 14 17.24 0.71 12.12
C PHE A 14 17.70 0.66 13.58
N GLY A 15 18.73 -0.13 13.90
CA GLY A 15 19.08 -0.49 15.27
C GLY A 15 18.09 -1.51 15.83
N LEU A 16 18.58 -2.55 16.52
CA LEU A 16 17.78 -3.69 16.97
C LEU A 16 16.54 -3.27 17.78
N THR A 17 16.67 -2.23 18.60
CA THR A 17 15.60 -1.71 19.46
C THR A 17 14.51 -0.98 18.67
N ALA A 18 14.89 -0.12 17.72
CA ALA A 18 13.94 0.59 16.86
C ALA A 18 13.32 -0.35 15.81
N TYR A 19 14.07 -1.36 15.35
CA TYR A 19 13.57 -2.44 14.51
C TYR A 19 12.56 -3.34 15.21
N LEU A 20 12.49 -3.38 16.55
CA LEU A 20 11.47 -4.13 17.30
C LEU A 20 10.26 -3.27 17.72
N SER A 21 10.44 -1.96 17.86
CA SER A 21 9.39 -1.05 18.35
C SER A 21 8.54 -0.39 17.25
N THR A 22 8.98 -0.37 15.99
CA THR A 22 8.23 0.23 14.88
C THR A 22 7.10 -0.66 14.39
N TRP A 23 5.89 -0.12 14.23
CA TRP A 23 4.77 -0.86 13.66
C TRP A 23 4.57 -0.42 12.20
N VAL A 24 4.93 -1.30 11.27
CA VAL A 24 4.72 -1.12 9.83
C VAL A 24 4.18 -2.43 9.29
N TRP A 25 3.21 -2.39 8.38
CA TRP A 25 2.42 -3.59 8.02
C TRP A 25 3.25 -4.77 7.47
N TRP A 26 4.39 -4.52 6.81
CA TRP A 26 5.28 -5.58 6.31
C TRP A 26 6.33 -6.06 7.34
N LEU A 27 6.54 -5.31 8.42
CA LEU A 27 7.57 -5.59 9.42
C LEU A 27 7.30 -6.90 10.19
N PRO A 28 6.08 -7.23 10.64
CA PRO A 28 5.77 -8.52 11.26
C PRO A 28 6.13 -9.73 10.40
N ILE A 29 5.86 -9.65 9.09
CA ILE A 29 6.20 -10.70 8.11
C ILE A 29 7.73 -10.86 8.01
N SER A 30 8.47 -9.75 8.00
CA SER A 30 9.95 -9.77 7.97
C SER A 30 10.58 -10.19 9.31
N ARG A 31 9.94 -9.89 10.45
CA ARG A 31 10.43 -10.18 11.82
C ARG A 31 10.32 -11.65 12.21
N ARG A 32 9.38 -12.39 11.65
CA ARG A 32 9.10 -13.79 12.06
C ARG A 32 10.05 -14.83 11.44
N PHE A 33 11.06 -14.43 10.68
CA PHE A 33 12.00 -15.35 10.00
C PHE A 33 11.29 -16.48 9.23
N GLU A 34 10.05 -16.26 8.78
CA GLU A 34 9.22 -17.30 8.16
C GLU A 34 9.91 -17.89 6.94
N PHE A 35 10.52 -17.05 6.11
CA PHE A 35 11.27 -17.49 4.93
C PHE A 35 12.50 -18.36 5.27
N PRO A 36 13.43 -17.93 6.16
CA PRO A 36 14.52 -18.77 6.63
C PRO A 36 14.09 -20.10 7.27
N VAL A 37 13.05 -20.09 8.10
CA VAL A 37 12.56 -21.30 8.79
C VAL A 37 11.89 -22.25 7.81
N LEU A 38 11.04 -21.74 6.91
CA LEU A 38 10.43 -22.54 5.84
C LEU A 38 11.49 -23.13 4.93
N PHE A 39 12.51 -22.35 4.55
CA PHE A 39 13.60 -22.83 3.70
C PHE A 39 14.45 -23.90 4.39
N ALA A 40 14.79 -23.72 5.67
CA ALA A 40 15.51 -24.72 6.45
C ALA A 40 14.69 -25.99 6.64
N ALA A 41 13.39 -25.87 6.92
CA ALA A 41 12.47 -27.02 7.00
C ALA A 41 12.38 -27.76 5.67
N LEU A 42 12.30 -27.04 4.54
CA LEU A 42 12.24 -27.62 3.20
C LEU A 42 13.54 -28.35 2.84
N LEU A 43 14.71 -27.77 3.18
CA LEU A 43 16.01 -28.44 3.03
C LEU A 43 16.11 -29.71 3.89
N LEU A 44 15.57 -29.69 5.10
CA LEU A 44 15.56 -30.83 6.00
C LEU A 44 14.67 -31.96 5.45
N VAL A 45 13.49 -31.61 4.92
CA VAL A 45 12.58 -32.54 4.23
C VAL A 45 13.21 -33.12 2.97
N VAL A 46 13.83 -32.29 2.12
CA VAL A 46 14.53 -32.74 0.91
C VAL A 46 15.72 -33.63 1.26
N GLY A 47 16.50 -33.27 2.28
CA GLY A 47 17.61 -34.09 2.76
C GLY A 47 17.16 -35.45 3.29
N LEU A 48 16.07 -35.50 4.06
CA LEU A 48 15.46 -36.74 4.52
C LEU A 48 14.96 -37.60 3.36
N LEU A 49 14.23 -37.00 2.40
CA LEU A 49 13.69 -37.72 1.24
C LEU A 49 14.78 -38.19 0.26
N ALA A 50 15.90 -37.48 0.15
CA ALA A 50 17.05 -37.91 -0.67
C ALA A 50 17.84 -39.05 -0.01
N TRP A 51 17.87 -39.10 1.32
CA TRP A 51 18.69 -40.05 2.07
C TRP A 51 17.97 -41.36 2.42
N LEU A 52 16.66 -41.33 2.67
CA LEU A 52 15.88 -42.51 3.05
C LEU A 52 15.77 -43.62 1.97
N PRO A 53 15.49 -43.36 0.68
CA PRO A 53 15.08 -44.42 -0.25
C PRO A 53 16.18 -45.44 -0.55
N ALA A 54 17.45 -45.14 -0.27
CA ALA A 54 18.56 -46.07 -0.45
C ALA A 54 18.72 -47.11 0.67
N ARG A 55 17.98 -47.00 1.80
CA ARG A 55 18.22 -47.81 3.01
C ARG A 55 17.01 -48.45 3.66
N VAL A 56 15.80 -48.26 3.15
CA VAL A 56 14.57 -48.72 3.83
C VAL A 56 13.56 -49.39 2.90
N SER A 57 12.90 -50.42 3.43
CA SER A 57 11.90 -51.27 2.78
C SER A 57 10.64 -50.51 2.37
N PHE A 58 9.94 -51.01 1.35
CA PHE A 58 8.65 -50.49 0.83
C PHE A 58 7.62 -50.18 1.94
N TRP A 59 7.54 -51.01 2.99
CA TRP A 59 6.62 -50.79 4.11
C TRP A 59 7.01 -49.59 4.99
N THR A 60 8.30 -49.30 5.11
CA THR A 60 8.84 -48.15 5.85
C THR A 60 8.62 -46.83 5.10
N VAL A 61 8.62 -46.88 3.76
CA VAL A 61 8.25 -45.72 2.93
C VAL A 61 6.77 -45.38 3.12
N ARG A 62 5.89 -46.38 3.19
CA ARG A 62 4.45 -46.19 3.38
C ARG A 62 4.11 -45.60 4.76
N THR A 63 4.77 -46.07 5.83
CA THR A 63 4.62 -45.49 7.17
C THR A 63 5.28 -44.11 7.29
N GLY A 64 6.40 -43.88 6.59
CA GLY A 64 7.03 -42.56 6.49
C GLY A 64 6.09 -41.51 5.88
N TRP A 65 5.41 -41.85 4.77
CA TRP A 65 4.40 -40.97 4.17
C TRP A 65 3.20 -40.73 5.08
N ALA A 66 2.74 -41.74 5.82
CA ALA A 66 1.71 -41.52 6.84
C ALA A 66 2.19 -40.54 7.92
N GLY A 67 3.45 -40.63 8.35
CA GLY A 67 4.07 -39.66 9.26
C GLY A 67 4.12 -38.25 8.70
N VAL A 68 4.44 -38.08 7.41
CA VAL A 68 4.43 -36.76 6.73
C VAL A 68 3.02 -36.19 6.66
N VAL A 69 2.03 -37.00 6.27
CA VAL A 69 0.62 -36.56 6.23
C VAL A 69 0.15 -36.13 7.62
N VAL A 70 0.45 -36.93 8.66
CA VAL A 70 0.13 -36.57 10.05
C VAL A 70 0.86 -35.30 10.47
N ALA A 71 2.14 -35.11 10.11
CA ALA A 71 2.88 -33.90 10.42
C ALA A 71 2.30 -32.66 9.72
N VAL A 72 1.83 -32.77 8.47
CA VAL A 72 1.15 -31.69 7.74
C VAL A 72 -0.21 -31.37 8.36
N LEU A 73 -0.95 -32.37 8.82
CA LEU A 73 -2.23 -32.15 9.51
C LEU A 73 -2.01 -31.53 10.90
N LEU A 74 -1.02 -32.00 11.65
CA LEU A 74 -0.66 -31.43 12.95
C LEU A 74 -0.07 -30.02 12.82
N SER A 75 0.65 -29.71 11.74
CA SER A 75 1.13 -28.35 11.50
C SER A 75 -0.02 -27.36 11.27
N GLN A 76 -1.20 -27.83 10.86
CA GLN A 76 -2.39 -26.96 10.82
C GLN A 76 -2.78 -26.45 12.21
N LEU A 77 -2.48 -27.18 13.28
CA LEU A 77 -2.73 -26.72 14.66
C LEU A 77 -1.86 -25.52 15.05
N LEU A 78 -0.74 -25.29 14.35
CA LEU A 78 0.07 -24.08 14.53
C LEU A 78 -0.66 -22.83 14.07
N TRP A 79 -1.74 -22.94 13.28
CA TRP A 79 -2.59 -21.81 12.94
C TRP A 79 -3.41 -21.29 14.12
N LEU A 80 -3.75 -22.12 15.12
CA LEU A 80 -4.54 -21.68 16.28
C LEU A 80 -3.87 -20.52 17.07
N PRO A 81 -2.58 -20.61 17.46
CA PRO A 81 -1.92 -19.47 18.11
C PRO A 81 -1.68 -18.30 17.14
N ILE A 82 -1.49 -18.57 15.85
CA ILE A 82 -1.36 -17.52 14.82
C ILE A 82 -2.66 -16.72 14.72
N GLU A 83 -3.80 -17.40 14.64
CA GLU A 83 -5.14 -16.82 14.59
C GLU A 83 -5.45 -16.04 15.87
N GLN A 84 -5.06 -16.53 17.05
CA GLN A 84 -5.21 -15.78 18.29
C GLN A 84 -4.41 -14.47 18.31
N VAL A 85 -3.23 -14.44 17.68
CA VAL A 85 -2.42 -13.22 17.56
C VAL A 85 -3.03 -12.24 16.55
N PHE A 86 -3.58 -12.76 15.45
CA PHE A 86 -4.21 -11.93 14.41
C PHE A 86 -5.69 -11.57 14.71
N GLY A 87 -6.34 -12.24 15.67
CA GLY A 87 -7.71 -11.93 16.07
C GLY A 87 -7.87 -10.49 16.56
N ASN A 88 -6.82 -9.92 17.16
CA ASN A 88 -6.79 -8.51 17.55
C ASN A 88 -6.72 -7.55 16.36
N THR A 89 -6.22 -7.99 15.21
CA THR A 89 -6.14 -7.19 13.97
C THR A 89 -7.34 -7.42 13.05
N GLU A 90 -8.17 -8.43 13.31
CA GLU A 90 -9.31 -8.77 12.46
C GLU A 90 -10.32 -7.61 12.38
N GLY A 91 -10.60 -6.94 13.49
CA GLY A 91 -11.49 -5.77 13.49
C GLY A 91 -10.98 -4.64 12.59
N THR A 92 -9.69 -4.31 12.70
CA THR A 92 -9.04 -3.30 11.85
C THR A 92 -9.00 -3.74 10.39
N TRP A 93 -8.74 -5.02 10.13
CA TRP A 93 -8.75 -5.60 8.79
C TRP A 93 -10.12 -5.48 8.13
N GLN A 94 -11.19 -5.88 8.82
CA GLN A 94 -12.55 -5.77 8.30
C GLN A 94 -12.94 -4.31 8.04
N ALA A 95 -12.52 -3.39 8.92
CA ALA A 95 -12.74 -1.97 8.72
C ALA A 95 -11.99 -1.43 7.49
N THR A 96 -10.72 -1.80 7.29
CA THR A 96 -9.95 -1.48 6.08
C THR A 96 -10.63 -2.04 4.83
N VAL A 97 -11.11 -3.29 4.86
CA VAL A 97 -11.81 -3.93 3.73
C VAL A 97 -13.09 -3.16 3.40
N GLU A 98 -13.83 -2.73 4.40
CA GLU A 98 -15.06 -1.98 4.19
C GLU A 98 -14.80 -0.60 3.57
N GLU A 99 -13.80 0.14 4.06
CA GLU A 99 -13.40 1.41 3.47
C GLU A 99 -12.84 1.25 2.05
N SER A 100 -12.12 0.16 1.80
CA SER A 100 -11.65 -0.17 0.45
C SER A 100 -12.82 -0.41 -0.50
N LYS A 101 -13.87 -1.11 -0.06
CA LYS A 101 -15.09 -1.31 -0.86
C LYS A 101 -15.83 0.00 -1.06
N GLN A 102 -15.90 0.85 -0.05
CA GLN A 102 -16.55 2.15 -0.11
C GLN A 102 -15.85 3.06 -1.13
N LEU A 103 -14.52 3.15 -1.07
CA LEU A 103 -13.70 3.87 -2.06
C LEU A 103 -13.90 3.31 -3.46
N GLY A 104 -13.92 1.97 -3.61
CA GLY A 104 -14.23 1.29 -4.86
C GLY A 104 -15.65 1.61 -5.35
N GLY A 105 -16.62 1.73 -4.45
CA GLY A 105 -18.00 2.13 -4.74
C GLY A 105 -18.06 3.51 -5.39
N TRP A 106 -17.47 4.52 -4.73
CA TRP A 106 -17.37 5.88 -5.27
C TRP A 106 -16.61 5.94 -6.59
N TYR A 107 -15.47 5.26 -6.69
CA TYR A 107 -14.68 5.21 -7.92
C TYR A 107 -15.47 4.64 -9.12
N ASN A 108 -16.38 3.69 -8.87
CA ASN A 108 -17.17 3.07 -9.92
C ASN A 108 -18.41 3.88 -10.35
N GLU A 109 -18.71 4.99 -9.67
CA GLU A 109 -19.82 5.88 -10.05
C GLU A 109 -19.60 6.53 -11.43
N PRO A 110 -20.69 6.84 -12.17
CA PRO A 110 -20.59 7.57 -13.43
C PRO A 110 -19.88 8.93 -13.24
N GLY A 111 -18.83 9.17 -14.02
CA GLY A 111 -18.03 10.40 -13.95
C GLY A 111 -16.66 10.21 -13.29
N TYR A 112 -16.50 9.19 -12.44
CA TYR A 112 -15.20 8.80 -11.86
C TYR A 112 -14.64 7.53 -12.50
N ASN A 113 -15.52 6.61 -12.90
CA ASN A 113 -15.11 5.33 -13.49
C ASN A 113 -14.24 5.53 -14.74
N ARG A 114 -13.15 4.76 -14.82
CA ARG A 114 -12.11 4.78 -15.89
C ARG A 114 -11.22 6.01 -15.92
N HIS A 115 -11.44 6.97 -15.02
CA HIS A 115 -10.55 8.10 -14.82
C HIS A 115 -9.58 7.81 -13.67
N ALA A 116 -8.55 8.62 -13.50
CA ALA A 116 -7.59 8.40 -12.44
C ALA A 116 -8.12 8.80 -11.06
N LEU A 117 -7.73 8.01 -10.06
CA LEU A 117 -7.84 8.29 -8.64
C LEU A 117 -6.44 8.64 -8.10
N ALA A 118 -6.30 9.86 -7.57
CA ALA A 118 -5.13 10.25 -6.81
C ALA A 118 -5.22 9.70 -5.37
N VAL A 119 -4.16 9.04 -4.92
CA VAL A 119 -4.10 8.38 -3.61
C VAL A 119 -2.79 8.69 -2.90
N PRO A 120 -2.82 8.87 -1.56
CA PRO A 120 -1.61 9.05 -0.79
C PRO A 120 -0.86 7.71 -0.62
N PRO A 121 0.44 7.77 -0.34
CA PRO A 121 1.27 6.56 -0.23
C PRO A 121 1.15 5.85 1.13
N ASP A 122 0.41 6.39 2.09
CA ASP A 122 0.38 5.97 3.49
C ASP A 122 -0.47 4.71 3.75
N ARG A 123 -1.50 4.44 2.93
CA ARG A 123 -2.39 3.27 3.08
C ARG A 123 -2.47 2.39 1.82
N PRO A 124 -1.38 1.67 1.46
CA PRO A 124 -1.42 0.74 0.33
C PRO A 124 -2.43 -0.40 0.53
N ASP A 125 -2.80 -0.70 1.77
CA ASP A 125 -3.84 -1.67 2.13
C ASP A 125 -5.21 -1.33 1.52
N ILE A 126 -5.55 -0.03 1.42
CA ILE A 126 -6.82 0.45 0.87
C ILE A 126 -6.74 0.61 -0.65
N THR A 127 -5.62 1.15 -1.14
CA THR A 127 -5.41 1.50 -2.54
C THR A 127 -5.47 0.30 -3.51
N TYR A 128 -4.94 -0.86 -3.11
CA TYR A 128 -4.79 -2.00 -4.03
C TYR A 128 -5.95 -3.01 -4.02
N GLY A 129 -6.96 -2.82 -3.16
CA GLY A 129 -8.07 -3.78 -3.01
C GLY A 129 -9.10 -3.75 -4.13
N HIS A 130 -9.45 -2.56 -4.65
CA HIS A 130 -10.67 -2.40 -5.48
C HIS A 130 -10.55 -1.42 -6.65
N VAL A 131 -9.38 -0.80 -6.87
CA VAL A 131 -9.16 0.10 -8.01
C VAL A 131 -8.21 -0.55 -9.00
N GLU A 132 -8.54 -0.45 -10.29
CA GLU A 132 -7.68 -0.98 -11.34
C GLU A 132 -6.35 -0.21 -11.36
N ARG A 133 -5.22 -0.92 -11.18
CA ARG A 133 -3.88 -0.30 -10.99
C ARG A 133 -3.48 0.74 -12.04
N ARG A 134 -4.02 0.66 -13.26
CA ARG A 134 -3.73 1.60 -14.34
C ARG A 134 -4.36 2.99 -14.17
N HIS A 135 -5.28 3.13 -13.23
CA HIS A 135 -5.98 4.39 -12.94
C HIS A 135 -5.62 4.93 -11.56
N LEU A 136 -4.50 4.49 -10.97
CA LEU A 136 -4.00 5.03 -9.71
C LEU A 136 -2.85 5.99 -9.98
N VAL A 137 -2.97 7.20 -9.43
CA VAL A 137 -1.91 8.21 -9.44
C VAL A 137 -1.47 8.42 -8.01
N SER A 138 -0.18 8.28 -7.72
CA SER A 138 0.32 8.55 -6.38
C SER A 138 0.44 10.06 -6.16
N GLU A 139 -0.08 10.54 -5.04
CA GLU A 139 0.11 11.92 -4.57
C GLU A 139 1.58 12.24 -4.23
N MET A 140 2.44 11.22 -4.12
CA MET A 140 3.90 11.45 -4.04
C MET A 140 4.46 12.17 -5.29
N TYR A 141 3.69 12.21 -6.38
CA TYR A 141 3.99 12.94 -7.61
C TYR A 141 3.01 14.09 -7.86
N ASP A 142 2.38 14.60 -6.81
CA ASP A 142 1.63 15.85 -6.86
C ASP A 142 2.57 17.03 -7.23
N PRO A 143 2.04 18.19 -7.62
CA PRO A 143 2.90 19.32 -7.99
C PRO A 143 3.64 19.93 -6.80
N PHE A 144 3.22 19.68 -5.56
CA PHE A 144 3.82 20.27 -4.35
C PHE A 144 5.17 19.62 -4.03
N ALA A 145 5.30 18.31 -4.29
CA ALA A 145 6.54 17.55 -4.14
C ALA A 145 7.71 18.09 -4.98
N TYR A 146 7.42 18.87 -6.03
CA TYR A 146 8.41 19.45 -6.95
C TYR A 146 8.66 20.95 -6.74
N LEU A 147 7.98 21.58 -5.78
CA LEU A 147 8.20 23.00 -5.49
C LEU A 147 9.56 23.21 -4.81
N PRO A 148 10.30 24.28 -5.16
CA PRO A 148 11.54 24.61 -4.47
C PRO A 148 11.34 24.83 -2.97
N SER A 149 12.40 24.65 -2.19
CA SER A 149 12.35 24.91 -0.75
C SER A 149 11.91 26.35 -0.45
N GLY A 150 10.89 26.50 0.40
CA GLY A 150 10.31 27.81 0.74
C GLY A 150 9.31 28.34 -0.28
N TYR A 151 9.08 27.64 -1.40
CA TYR A 151 8.05 27.98 -2.38
C TYR A 151 6.71 27.41 -1.93
N ARG A 152 5.92 28.23 -1.23
CA ARG A 152 4.65 27.81 -0.64
C ARG A 152 3.45 28.18 -1.50
N TYR A 153 2.37 27.42 -1.36
CA TYR A 153 1.10 27.70 -2.03
C TYR A 153 0.64 29.14 -1.78
N GLU A 154 0.68 29.59 -0.52
CA GLU A 154 0.08 30.87 -0.12
C GLU A 154 0.79 32.08 -0.73
N ASP A 155 2.08 31.96 -0.97
CA ASP A 155 2.91 33.03 -1.54
C ASP A 155 2.83 33.06 -3.07
N HIS A 156 2.44 31.95 -3.70
CA HIS A 156 2.53 31.72 -5.16
C HIS A 156 1.25 31.11 -5.74
N GLU A 157 0.10 31.51 -5.20
CA GLU A 157 -1.21 30.91 -5.46
C GLU A 157 -1.48 30.70 -6.95
N VAL A 158 -1.36 31.75 -7.78
CA VAL A 158 -1.65 31.68 -9.22
C VAL A 158 -0.80 30.61 -9.94
N ALA A 159 0.50 30.55 -9.65
CA ALA A 159 1.41 29.60 -10.28
C ALA A 159 1.12 28.18 -9.80
N VAL A 160 0.98 27.99 -8.50
CA VAL A 160 0.73 26.67 -7.89
C VAL A 160 -0.64 26.14 -8.28
N SER A 161 -1.69 26.97 -8.29
CA SER A 161 -3.02 26.57 -8.77
C SER A 161 -3.00 26.12 -10.24
N MET A 162 -2.20 26.78 -11.09
CA MET A 162 -2.02 26.34 -12.48
C MET A 162 -1.33 24.97 -12.55
N LEU A 163 -0.29 24.75 -11.75
CA LEU A 163 0.38 23.44 -11.66
C LEU A 163 -0.57 22.33 -11.18
N VAL A 164 -1.39 22.60 -10.15
CA VAL A 164 -2.44 21.69 -9.66
C VAL A 164 -3.42 21.36 -10.78
N ARG A 165 -3.97 22.38 -11.45
CA ARG A 165 -4.92 22.17 -12.54
C ARG A 165 -4.32 21.36 -13.70
N CYS A 166 -3.04 21.59 -13.99
CA CYS A 166 -2.30 20.82 -14.98
C CYS A 166 -2.03 19.39 -14.57
N TRP A 167 -1.72 19.13 -13.30
CA TRP A 167 -1.57 17.79 -12.74
C TRP A 167 -2.89 17.01 -12.82
N LEU A 168 -3.99 17.63 -12.41
CA LEU A 168 -5.34 17.06 -12.49
C LEU A 168 -5.72 16.70 -13.94
N GLY A 169 -5.50 17.62 -14.88
CA GLY A 169 -5.83 17.40 -16.29
C GLY A 169 -4.91 16.41 -17.01
N THR A 170 -3.59 16.48 -16.79
CA THR A 170 -2.60 15.63 -17.50
C THR A 170 -2.76 14.16 -17.12
N ASN A 171 -3.10 13.90 -15.86
CA ASN A 171 -3.28 12.54 -15.35
C ASN A 171 -4.74 12.07 -15.40
N ASP A 172 -5.64 12.88 -15.96
CA ASP A 172 -7.10 12.62 -15.99
C ASP A 172 -7.68 12.24 -14.62
N ILE A 173 -7.27 12.98 -13.58
CA ILE A 173 -7.69 12.75 -12.20
C ILE A 173 -9.11 13.26 -12.02
N ARG A 174 -10.02 12.37 -11.61
CA ARG A 174 -11.42 12.70 -11.29
C ARG A 174 -11.81 12.47 -9.85
N LEU A 175 -10.98 11.77 -9.09
CA LEU A 175 -11.18 11.50 -7.67
C LEU A 175 -9.83 11.66 -6.95
N ILE A 176 -9.82 12.22 -5.75
CA ILE A 176 -8.63 12.42 -4.92
C ILE A 176 -8.94 11.97 -3.50
N ALA A 177 -8.04 11.23 -2.88
CA ALA A 177 -8.10 10.85 -1.48
C ALA A 177 -7.11 11.67 -0.66
N ILE A 178 -7.56 12.74 -0.01
CA ILE A 178 -6.69 13.68 0.69
C ILE A 178 -6.51 13.23 2.15
N PRO A 179 -5.29 13.00 2.65
CA PRO A 179 -5.08 12.62 4.04
C PRO A 179 -5.26 13.83 4.95
N ALA A 180 -5.76 13.63 6.18
CA ALA A 180 -6.12 14.72 7.10
C ALA A 180 -4.98 15.70 7.45
N GLY A 181 -3.72 15.30 7.23
CA GLY A 181 -2.53 16.13 7.47
C GLY A 181 -2.00 16.90 6.25
N ASP A 182 -2.59 16.73 5.06
CA ASP A 182 -2.12 17.39 3.84
C ASP A 182 -2.57 18.84 3.79
N ALA A 183 -1.65 19.75 4.10
CA ALA A 183 -1.93 21.18 4.11
C ALA A 183 -2.09 21.76 2.69
N ASP A 184 -1.39 21.21 1.69
CA ASP A 184 -1.33 21.79 0.35
C ASP A 184 -2.57 21.45 -0.47
N LEU A 185 -3.02 20.19 -0.47
CA LEU A 185 -4.29 19.80 -1.10
C LEU A 185 -5.49 20.39 -0.34
N THR A 186 -5.42 20.47 1.00
CA THR A 186 -6.45 21.18 1.79
C THR A 186 -6.50 22.66 1.43
N ARG A 187 -5.36 23.30 1.17
CA ARG A 187 -5.32 24.70 0.72
C ARG A 187 -5.89 24.85 -0.68
N ALA A 188 -5.57 23.95 -1.61
CA ALA A 188 -6.14 23.94 -2.95
C ALA A 188 -7.68 23.87 -2.93
N LEU A 189 -8.26 23.04 -2.03
CA LEU A 189 -9.71 22.97 -1.80
C LEU A 189 -10.30 24.29 -1.30
N GLN A 190 -9.60 24.99 -0.40
CA GLN A 190 -10.07 26.26 0.17
C GLN A 190 -10.05 27.40 -0.85
N VAL A 191 -9.01 27.44 -1.69
CA VAL A 191 -8.82 28.50 -2.69
C VAL A 191 -9.73 28.29 -3.90
N HIS A 192 -9.89 27.04 -4.36
CA HIS A 192 -10.70 26.69 -5.53
C HIS A 192 -11.82 25.72 -5.17
N PRO A 193 -12.79 26.10 -4.32
CA PRO A 193 -13.87 25.21 -3.92
C PRO A 193 -14.77 24.79 -5.09
N ASP A 194 -14.77 25.53 -6.20
CA ASP A 194 -15.52 25.21 -7.42
C ASP A 194 -14.90 24.07 -8.25
N TRP A 195 -13.64 23.70 -7.99
CA TRP A 195 -12.95 22.61 -8.69
C TRP A 195 -13.25 21.24 -8.12
N PHE A 196 -13.83 21.19 -6.92
CA PHE A 196 -13.96 19.97 -6.14
C PHE A 196 -15.38 19.79 -5.61
N ILE A 197 -15.81 18.54 -5.56
CA ILE A 197 -17.08 18.14 -4.93
C ILE A 197 -16.76 17.19 -3.78
N ASP A 198 -17.38 17.41 -2.63
CA ASP A 198 -17.26 16.50 -1.50
C ASP A 198 -17.97 15.18 -1.81
N VAL A 199 -17.23 14.06 -1.75
CA VAL A 199 -17.75 12.72 -2.01
C VAL A 199 -17.97 11.97 -0.71
N GLY A 200 -17.06 12.12 0.26
CA GLY A 200 -17.19 11.51 1.57
C GLY A 200 -15.86 11.40 2.31
N GLU A 201 -15.85 10.63 3.39
CA GLU A 201 -14.68 10.42 4.24
C GLU A 201 -14.47 8.93 4.51
N LEU A 202 -13.21 8.54 4.65
CA LEU A 202 -12.77 7.22 5.09
C LEU A 202 -12.07 7.40 6.45
N PRO A 203 -12.82 7.33 7.57
CA PRO A 203 -12.32 7.73 8.89
C PRO A 203 -11.19 6.85 9.45
N GLN A 204 -11.14 5.55 9.12
CA GLN A 204 -10.05 4.65 9.52
C GLN A 204 -8.80 4.89 8.68
N ALA A 205 -8.96 5.24 7.40
CA ALA A 205 -7.88 5.74 6.55
C ALA A 205 -7.38 7.12 7.01
N GLY A 206 -8.26 7.93 7.57
CA GLY A 206 -8.00 9.34 7.84
C GLY A 206 -8.01 10.17 6.55
N TRP A 207 -8.80 9.76 5.55
CA TRP A 207 -8.84 10.38 4.22
C TRP A 207 -10.17 11.07 3.97
N LYS A 208 -10.12 12.24 3.34
CA LYS A 208 -11.27 12.90 2.72
C LYS A 208 -11.26 12.62 1.22
N ILE A 209 -12.38 12.15 0.68
CA ILE A 209 -12.52 11.87 -0.74
C ILE A 209 -13.24 13.03 -1.43
N VAL A 210 -12.62 13.56 -2.48
CA VAL A 210 -13.16 14.65 -3.28
C VAL A 210 -13.16 14.30 -4.76
N GLY A 211 -14.24 14.66 -5.46
CA GLY A 211 -14.36 14.57 -6.91
C GLY A 211 -13.83 15.83 -7.59
N VAL A 212 -13.30 15.71 -8.80
CA VAL A 212 -12.67 16.83 -9.55
C VAL A 212 -13.53 17.24 -10.74
N THR A 213 -14.00 18.49 -10.72
CA THR A 213 -14.89 19.07 -11.76
C THR A 213 -14.16 19.99 -12.72
N VAL A 214 -12.95 20.45 -12.37
CA VAL A 214 -12.23 21.43 -13.16
C VAL A 214 -11.91 20.90 -14.56
N ARG A 215 -12.01 21.79 -15.55
CA ARG A 215 -11.67 21.44 -16.93
C ARG A 215 -10.15 21.38 -17.12
N PRO A 216 -9.66 20.36 -17.86
CA PRO A 216 -8.25 20.28 -18.23
C PRO A 216 -7.80 21.55 -18.95
N VAL A 217 -6.52 21.86 -18.76
CA VAL A 217 -5.84 22.98 -19.42
C VAL A 217 -5.09 22.44 -20.65
N PRO A 218 -4.98 23.21 -21.75
CA PRO A 218 -4.15 22.81 -22.89
C PRO A 218 -2.70 22.51 -22.50
N ALA A 219 -2.12 21.47 -23.10
CA ALA A 219 -0.77 21.01 -22.77
C ALA A 219 0.31 22.10 -22.91
N ALA A 220 0.16 23.02 -23.87
CA ALA A 220 1.09 24.14 -24.08
C ALA A 220 1.13 25.10 -22.88
N GLU A 221 -0.03 25.39 -22.28
CA GLU A 221 -0.11 26.26 -21.10
C GLU A 221 0.46 25.54 -19.85
N CYS A 222 0.28 24.23 -19.76
CA CYS A 222 0.90 23.44 -18.69
C CYS A 222 2.42 23.38 -18.79
N GLN A 223 2.95 23.28 -20.01
CA GLN A 223 4.39 23.33 -20.23
C GLN A 223 4.95 24.72 -19.90
N ALA A 224 4.25 25.79 -20.29
CA ALA A 224 4.62 27.16 -19.93
C ALA A 224 4.64 27.38 -18.41
N ALA A 225 3.60 26.93 -17.69
CA ALA A 225 3.52 27.05 -16.23
C ALA A 225 4.66 26.30 -15.51
N ARG A 226 4.98 25.07 -15.95
CA ARG A 226 6.12 24.30 -15.42
C ARG A 226 7.46 24.97 -15.68
N SER A 227 7.61 25.63 -16.83
CA SER A 227 8.85 26.29 -17.22
C SER A 227 9.04 27.66 -16.53
N ALA A 228 7.94 28.27 -16.09
CA ALA A 228 7.91 29.53 -15.34
C ALA A 228 7.99 29.32 -13.82
N SER A 229 7.80 28.09 -13.36
CA SER A 229 8.00 27.72 -11.95
C SER A 229 9.50 27.45 -11.76
N PRO A 230 10.14 28.07 -10.74
CA PRO A 230 11.59 27.98 -10.52
C PRO A 230 12.10 26.58 -10.20
#